data_AF-A0A1F7HJ64-F1
#
_entry.id   AF-A0A1F7HJ64-F1
#
_cell.length_a   1.000
_cell.length_b   1.000
_cell.length_c   1.000
_cell.angle_alpha   90.00
_cell.angle_beta   90.00
_cell.angle_gamma   90.00
#
_symmetry.space_group_name_H-M   'P 1'
#
loop_
_entity.id
_entity.type
_entity.pdbx_description
1 polymer ?
#
loop_
_entity_poly.entity_id
_entity_poly.type
_entity_poly.pdbx_seq_one_letter_code
_entity_poly.pdbx_strand_id
1 'polypeptide(L)'
;MKQKNDFENLTPKKHIEISDLSLVSVLAGCLGFSILEIKADPNEYPKVKFVFERSEKLEETITKFWNGSLLVEPKNYWSAIRELKSRIHS
;
A
#
# COMPACT_ATOMS: atom_id res chain seq x y z
N MET A 1 -23.57 -23.31 10.67
CA MET A 1 -23.36 -21.89 10.29
C MET A 1 -22.00 -21.76 9.64
N LYS A 2 -21.93 -21.65 8.31
CA LYS A 2 -20.69 -21.29 7.61
C LYS A 2 -20.61 -19.77 7.63
N GLN A 3 -19.58 -19.20 8.25
CA GLN A 3 -19.26 -17.78 8.10
C GLN A 3 -19.05 -17.54 6.59
N LYS A 4 -19.92 -16.73 5.99
CA LYS A 4 -19.72 -16.25 4.63
C LYS A 4 -18.53 -15.31 4.71
N ASN A 5 -17.45 -15.72 4.05
CA ASN A 5 -16.32 -14.86 3.73
C ASN A 5 -16.85 -13.62 3.02
N ASP A 6 -16.77 -12.44 3.67
CA ASP A 6 -17.15 -11.13 3.12
C ASP A 6 -16.20 -10.66 1.99
N PHE A 7 -15.53 -11.60 1.32
CA PHE A 7 -14.40 -11.39 0.41
C PHE A 7 -14.78 -11.39 -1.08
N GLU A 8 -16.06 -11.46 -1.41
CA GLU A 8 -16.51 -11.34 -2.81
C GLU A 8 -16.94 -9.89 -3.10
N ASN A 9 -16.03 -9.16 -3.77
CA ASN A 9 -16.20 -7.87 -4.47
C ASN A 9 -15.64 -6.60 -3.79
N LEU A 10 -14.32 -6.53 -3.62
CA LEU A 10 -13.63 -5.23 -3.63
C LEU A 10 -13.65 -4.69 -5.06
N THR A 11 -14.74 -4.02 -5.44
CA THR A 11 -14.86 -3.37 -6.76
C THR A 11 -13.69 -2.39 -7.00
N PRO A 12 -13.07 -2.36 -8.20
CA PRO A 12 -11.91 -1.51 -8.51
C PRO A 12 -12.18 0.00 -8.37
N LYS A 13 -13.46 0.41 -8.28
CA LYS A 13 -13.85 1.79 -7.98
C LYS A 13 -13.53 2.23 -6.56
N LYS A 14 -13.41 1.32 -5.60
CA LYS A 14 -13.25 1.66 -4.17
C LYS A 14 -11.83 1.52 -3.64
N HIS A 15 -10.95 0.82 -4.37
CA HIS A 15 -9.61 0.49 -3.88
C HIS A 15 -8.55 0.76 -4.93
N ILE A 16 -7.31 0.93 -4.46
CA ILE A 16 -6.12 1.04 -5.30
C ILE A 16 -5.15 -0.04 -4.85
N GLU A 17 -4.60 -0.79 -5.82
CA GLU A 17 -3.51 -1.75 -5.59
C GLU A 17 -2.19 -1.11 -6.01
N ILE A 18 -1.18 -1.15 -5.14
CA ILE A 18 0.15 -0.57 -5.38
C ILE A 18 1.20 -1.64 -5.12
N SER A 19 2.13 -1.84 -6.05
CA SER A 19 3.26 -2.77 -5.90
C SER A 19 4.61 -2.09 -5.65
N ASP A 20 4.69 -0.76 -5.86
CA ASP A 20 5.92 -0.01 -5.63
C ASP A 20 6.17 0.21 -4.13
N LEU A 21 7.22 -0.43 -3.60
CA LEU A 21 7.54 -0.38 -2.17
C LEU A 21 7.91 1.04 -1.71
N SER A 22 8.52 1.86 -2.57
CA SER A 22 8.90 3.23 -2.23
C SER A 22 7.65 4.08 -2.02
N LEU A 23 6.69 4.02 -2.95
CA LEU A 23 5.40 4.68 -2.82
C LEU A 23 4.63 4.19 -1.58
N VAL A 24 4.58 2.88 -1.35
CA VAL A 24 3.89 2.30 -0.19
C VAL A 24 4.51 2.76 1.12
N SER A 25 5.84 2.86 1.19
CA SER A 25 6.54 3.34 2.39
C SER A 25 6.22 4.80 2.71
N VAL A 26 6.07 5.64 1.70
CA VAL A 26 5.64 7.03 1.87
C VAL A 26 4.18 7.09 2.31
N LEU A 27 3.29 6.38 1.63
CA LEU A 27 1.86 6.40 1.95
C LEU A 27 1.60 5.87 3.36
N ALA A 28 1.99 4.64 3.64
CA ALA A 28 1.67 4.00 4.91
C ALA A 28 2.52 4.52 6.07
N GLY A 29 3.83 4.62 5.87
CA GLY A 29 4.77 4.93 6.94
C GLY A 29 4.94 6.43 7.21
N CYS A 30 5.05 7.26 6.17
CA CYS A 30 5.29 8.69 6.36
C CYS A 30 3.98 9.50 6.51
N LEU A 31 2.92 9.09 5.82
CA LEU A 31 1.68 9.85 5.71
C LEU A 31 0.48 9.20 6.40
N GLY A 32 0.66 7.99 6.95
CA GLY A 32 -0.34 7.31 7.78
C GLY A 32 -1.54 6.75 7.01
N PHE A 33 -1.42 6.50 5.71
CA PHE A 33 -2.48 5.81 4.97
C PHE A 33 -2.56 4.34 5.39
N SER A 34 -3.76 3.87 5.74
CA SER A 34 -3.97 2.47 6.16
C SER A 34 -3.83 1.50 4.99
N ILE A 35 -2.95 0.52 5.13
CA ILE A 35 -2.92 -0.66 4.27
C ILE A 35 -4.07 -1.57 4.72
N LEU A 36 -5.04 -1.78 3.86
CA LEU A 36 -6.19 -2.67 4.12
C LEU A 36 -5.79 -4.14 3.98
N GLU A 37 -4.97 -4.45 2.99
CA GLU A 37 -4.58 -5.83 2.66
C GLU A 37 -3.19 -5.85 2.01
N ILE A 38 -2.42 -6.90 2.29
CA ILE A 38 -1.18 -7.23 1.58
C ILE A 38 -1.42 -8.53 0.81
N LYS A 39 -1.48 -8.45 -0.51
CA LYS A 39 -1.65 -9.59 -1.40
C LYS A 39 -0.27 -10.05 -1.88
N ALA A 40 0.14 -11.25 -1.48
CA ALA A 40 1.29 -11.94 -2.03
C ALA A 40 0.78 -13.08 -2.92
N ASP A 41 1.14 -13.08 -4.20
CA ASP A 41 0.85 -14.22 -5.07
C ASP A 41 2.02 -15.22 -4.98
N PRO A 42 1.80 -16.44 -4.46
CA PRO A 42 2.85 -17.45 -4.38
C PRO A 42 3.34 -17.94 -5.75
N ASN A 43 2.59 -17.68 -6.83
CA ASN A 43 2.93 -18.09 -8.19
C ASN A 43 3.65 -16.99 -8.99
N GLU A 44 3.58 -15.73 -8.55
CA GLU A 44 4.32 -14.60 -9.15
C GLU A 44 5.37 -14.10 -8.14
N TYR A 45 6.50 -14.81 -8.03
CA TYR A 45 7.56 -14.44 -7.10
C TYR A 45 8.43 -13.29 -7.65
N PRO A 46 8.70 -12.19 -6.89
CA PRO A 46 8.05 -11.68 -5.68
C PRO A 46 7.16 -10.46 -6.02
N LYS A 47 5.90 -10.70 -6.40
CA LYS A 47 4.95 -9.64 -6.66
C LYS A 47 4.01 -9.49 -5.47
N VAL A 48 4.34 -8.51 -4.64
CA VAL A 48 3.48 -8.08 -3.53
C VAL A 48 2.68 -6.87 -3.98
N LYS A 49 1.38 -6.86 -3.65
CA LYS A 49 0.50 -5.72 -3.83
C LYS A 49 -0.09 -5.29 -2.50
N PHE A 50 -0.12 -3.98 -2.29
CA PHE A 50 -0.70 -3.34 -1.13
C PHE A 50 -2.01 -2.69 -1.53
N VAL A 51 -3.08 -2.98 -0.79
CA VAL A 51 -4.42 -2.47 -1.07
C VAL A 51 -4.71 -1.29 -0.14
N PHE A 52 -5.14 -0.18 -0.72
CA PHE A 52 -5.57 1.02 -0.02
C PHE A 52 -7.01 1.38 -0.37
N GLU A 53 -7.71 2.03 0.56
CA GLU A 53 -8.99 2.69 0.26
C GLU A 53 -8.76 3.85 -0.70
N ARG A 54 -9.52 3.89 -1.80
CA ARG A 54 -9.43 4.99 -2.77
C ARG A 54 -10.02 6.25 -2.17
N SER A 55 -9.24 7.32 -2.18
CA SER A 55 -9.67 8.68 -1.81
C SER A 55 -8.98 9.70 -2.69
N GLU A 56 -9.57 10.90 -2.83
CA GLU A 56 -8.96 12.01 -3.57
C GLU A 56 -7.58 12.35 -2.99
N LYS A 57 -7.47 12.40 -1.66
CA LYS A 57 -6.20 12.65 -0.95
C LYS A 57 -5.14 11.60 -1.30
N LEU A 58 -5.51 10.32 -1.41
CA LEU A 58 -4.58 9.27 -1.82
C LEU A 58 -4.09 9.48 -3.25
N GLU A 59 -5.00 9.74 -4.20
CA GLU A 59 -4.64 9.95 -5.61
C GLU A 59 -3.78 11.20 -5.84
N GLU A 60 -4.11 12.30 -5.16
CA GLU A 60 -3.27 13.49 -5.16
C GLU A 60 -1.87 13.21 -4.61
N THR A 61 -1.77 12.42 -3.53
CA THR A 61 -0.48 12.07 -2.93
C THR A 61 0.35 11.20 -3.87
N ILE A 62 -0.26 10.23 -4.54
CA ILE A 62 0.39 9.40 -5.56
C ILE A 62 0.92 10.30 -6.69
N THR A 63 0.12 11.27 -7.14
CA THR A 63 0.54 12.23 -8.18
C THR A 63 1.73 13.07 -7.71
N LYS A 64 1.70 13.59 -6.48
CA LYS A 64 2.79 14.35 -5.87
C LYS A 64 4.08 13.55 -5.71
N PHE A 65 3.95 12.26 -5.42
CA PHE A 65 5.09 11.35 -5.35
C PHE A 65 5.77 11.22 -6.72
N TRP A 66 5.00 10.92 -7.76
CA TRP A 66 5.56 10.69 -9.11
C TRP A 66 6.07 11.95 -9.80
N ASN A 67 5.52 13.12 -9.49
CA ASN A 67 5.99 14.39 -10.03
C ASN A 67 7.12 15.04 -9.20
N GLY A 68 7.57 14.40 -8.11
CA GLY A 68 8.67 14.87 -7.27
C GLY A 68 8.36 16.06 -6.37
N SER A 69 7.08 16.42 -6.18
CA SER A 69 6.66 17.53 -5.30
C SER A 69 6.39 17.11 -3.85
N LEU A 70 6.44 15.81 -3.55
CA LEU A 70 6.20 15.28 -2.22
C LEU A 70 7.49 15.26 -1.38
N LEU A 71 7.47 15.95 -0.23
CA LEU A 71 8.55 15.95 0.75
C LEU A 71 8.21 15.06 1.94
N VAL A 72 9.15 14.23 2.37
CA VAL A 72 9.05 13.37 3.55
C VAL A 72 10.34 13.42 4.36
N GLU A 73 10.23 13.13 5.66
CA GLU A 73 11.42 13.02 6.51
C GLU A 73 12.18 11.72 6.16
N PRO A 74 13.50 11.78 5.85
CA PRO A 74 14.25 10.62 5.37
C PRO A 74 14.32 9.45 6.35
N LYS A 75 14.45 9.69 7.66
CA LYS A 75 14.51 8.61 8.65
C LYS A 75 13.19 7.83 8.69
N ASN A 76 12.05 8.50 8.62
CA ASN A 76 10.72 7.90 8.56
C ASN A 76 10.58 7.03 7.30
N TYR A 77 11.01 7.54 6.15
CA TYR A 77 11.00 6.77 4.90
C TYR A 77 11.80 5.46 5.01
N TRP A 78 13.04 5.53 5.49
CA TRP A 78 13.88 4.35 5.63
C TRP A 78 13.37 3.38 6.70
N SER A 79 12.81 3.90 7.80
CA SER A 79 12.17 3.08 8.82
C SER A 79 10.96 2.33 8.25
N ALA A 80 10.10 3.03 7.50
CA ALA A 80 8.91 2.46 6.87
C ALA A 80 9.24 1.35 5.87
N ILE A 81 10.29 1.53 5.06
CA ILE A 81 10.75 0.46 4.15
C ILE A 81 11.13 -0.80 4.93
N ARG A 82 11.89 -0.67 6.04
CA ARG A 82 12.32 -1.82 6.83
C ARG A 82 11.12 -2.54 7.46
N GLU A 83 10.18 -1.78 8.02
CA GLU A 83 8.96 -2.32 8.61
C GLU A 83 8.11 -3.06 7.57
N LEU A 84 7.88 -2.46 6.39
CA LEU A 84 7.10 -3.08 5.32
C LEU A 84 7.74 -4.36 4.80
N LYS A 85 9.07 -4.39 4.63
CA LYS A 85 9.76 -5.62 4.26
C LYS A 85 9.60 -6.71 5.32
N SER A 86 9.67 -6.35 6.60
CA SER A 86 9.42 -7.32 7.68
C SER A 86 8.02 -7.92 7.57
N ARG A 87 7.00 -7.12 7.24
CA ARG A 87 5.61 -7.57 7.08
C ARG A 87 5.38 -8.48 5.86
N ILE A 88 6.19 -8.32 4.81
CA ILE A 88 6.12 -9.16 3.61
C ILE A 88 6.69 -10.57 3.87
N HIS A 89 7.71 -10.66 4.73
CA HIS A 89 8.43 -11.91 5.00
C HIS A 89 7.98 -12.62 6.28
N SER A 90 7.08 -12.03 7.07
CA SER A 90 6.46 -12.67 8.24
C SER A 90 5.34 -13.60 7.82
#